data_AF-A0A4Y2I9I7-F1
#
_entry.id   AF-A0A4Y2I9I7-F1
#
_cell.length_a   1.000
_cell.length_b   1.000
_cell.length_c   1.000
_cell.angle_alpha   90.00
_cell.angle_beta   90.00
_cell.angle_gamma   90.00
#
_symmetry.space_group_name_H-M   'P 1'
#
loop_
_entity.id
_entity.type
_entity.pdbx_description
1 polymer ?
#
loop_
_entity_poly.entity_id
_entity_poly.type
_entity_poly.pdbx_seq_one_letter_code
_entity_poly.pdbx_strand_id
1 'polypeptide(L)'
;MNKESSATVNNMFEAYKDDVMSPHASRGEVNGFPMPILRGTGSSIDVVCLKVVKPEMFTGEHVWVQQPLDDAPMCLPLAEVELKGEFGHLITKAAVVCNKADKGRYLLGNRTAAIVEKMKKYLFHNKLMQFKHELRNVWKSRKR
;
A
#
# COMPACT_ATOMS: atom_id res chain seq x y z
N MET A 1 29.15 -9.09 35.09
CA MET A 1 29.68 -8.38 33.90
C MET A 1 29.32 -9.25 32.70
N ASN A 2 28.49 -8.88 31.73
CA ASN A 2 28.11 -7.57 31.21
C ASN A 2 26.59 -7.45 31.01
N LYS A 3 26.12 -6.20 31.13
CA LYS A 3 24.77 -5.70 30.92
C LYS A 3 24.41 -5.67 29.43
N GLU A 4 23.11 -5.74 29.18
CA GLU A 4 22.40 -5.57 27.91
C GLU A 4 22.94 -4.48 27.00
N SER A 5 22.91 -4.75 25.69
CA SER A 5 22.46 -3.75 24.73
C SER A 5 21.61 -4.46 23.66
N SER A 6 20.36 -4.77 24.01
CA SER A 6 19.31 -4.99 23.02
C SER A 6 18.98 -3.63 22.41
N ALA A 7 19.81 -3.18 21.48
CA ALA A 7 19.53 -1.98 20.71
C ALA A 7 18.70 -2.42 19.49
N THR A 8 17.38 -2.52 19.67
CA THR A 8 16.44 -2.57 18.54
C THR A 8 16.41 -1.18 17.93
N VAL A 9 17.29 -0.91 16.95
CA VAL A 9 17.46 0.42 16.33
C VAL A 9 16.73 0.56 14.99
N ASN A 10 15.81 -0.35 14.64
CA ASN A 10 14.99 -0.22 13.44
C ASN A 10 13.78 0.68 13.67
N ASN A 11 14.07 1.92 14.08
CA ASN A 11 13.10 2.96 14.39
C ASN A 11 12.68 3.79 13.18
N MET A 12 13.09 3.42 11.96
CA MET A 12 12.64 4.15 10.76
C MET A 12 11.12 4.05 10.54
N PHE A 13 10.48 3.07 11.19
CA PHE A 13 9.03 2.98 11.26
C PHE A 13 8.45 3.50 12.59
N GLU A 14 9.21 3.60 13.68
CA GLU A 14 8.68 3.84 15.04
C GLU A 14 8.21 5.27 15.31
N ALA A 15 8.76 6.28 14.63
CA ALA A 15 8.63 7.66 15.10
C ALA A 15 7.58 8.53 14.37
N TYR A 16 6.75 7.99 13.48
CA TYR A 16 5.77 8.82 12.77
C TYR A 16 4.36 8.61 13.32
N LYS A 17 3.99 9.52 14.25
CA LYS A 17 2.61 9.80 14.65
C LYS A 17 1.73 9.93 13.40
N ASP A 18 0.49 9.46 13.50
CA ASP A 18 -0.47 9.42 12.39
C ASP A 18 -0.66 10.76 11.66
N ASP A 19 -0.40 11.88 12.34
CA ASP A 19 -0.53 13.24 11.82
C ASP A 19 0.50 13.60 10.73
N VAL A 20 1.75 13.13 10.85
CA VAL A 20 2.84 13.50 9.93
C VAL A 20 2.75 12.76 8.59
N MET A 21 2.18 11.55 8.59
CA MET A 21 2.03 10.71 7.38
C MET A 21 0.65 10.85 6.72
N SER A 22 -0.27 11.60 7.34
CA SER A 22 -1.61 11.85 6.81
C SER A 22 -1.65 12.31 5.35
N PRO A 23 -0.77 13.20 4.84
CA PRO A 23 -0.84 13.61 3.43
C PRO A 23 -0.39 12.53 2.44
N HIS A 24 0.26 11.47 2.92
CA HIS A 24 0.76 10.36 2.09
C HIS A 24 0.00 9.04 2.30
N ALA A 25 -1.03 9.08 3.16
CA ALA A 25 -1.92 7.97 3.44
C ALA A 25 -3.24 8.12 2.67
N SER A 26 -3.56 7.12 1.85
CA SER A 26 -4.91 6.97 1.31
C SER A 26 -5.68 5.95 2.13
N ARG A 27 -6.97 6.22 2.38
CA ARG A 27 -7.88 5.19 2.92
C ARG A 27 -8.17 4.16 1.84
N GLY A 28 -8.10 2.89 2.21
CA GLY A 28 -8.46 1.77 1.35
C GLY A 28 -8.73 0.52 2.16
N GLU A 29 -8.93 -0.58 1.45
CA GLU A 29 -9.09 -1.90 2.01
C GLU A 29 -7.96 -2.80 1.51
N VAL A 30 -7.49 -3.67 2.39
CA VAL A 30 -6.44 -4.65 2.13
C VAL A 30 -6.98 -6.01 2.57
N ASN A 31 -7.19 -6.91 1.59
CA ASN A 31 -7.86 -8.19 1.81
C ASN A 31 -9.23 -8.06 2.53
N GLY A 32 -9.96 -6.98 2.22
CA GLY A 32 -11.24 -6.65 2.85
C GLY A 32 -11.17 -5.97 4.22
N PHE A 33 -9.96 -5.73 4.76
CA PHE A 33 -9.78 -5.01 6.01
C PHE A 33 -9.52 -3.52 5.75
N PRO A 34 -10.24 -2.59 6.41
CA PRO A 34 -9.97 -1.16 6.27
C PRO A 34 -8.59 -0.84 6.83
N MET A 35 -7.70 -0.28 5.98
CA MET A 35 -6.31 -0.02 6.36
C MET A 35 -5.75 1.21 5.63
N PRO A 36 -4.91 2.02 6.28
CA PRO A 36 -4.18 3.08 5.59
C PRO A 36 -3.18 2.48 4.58
N ILE A 37 -3.24 2.96 3.35
CA ILE A 37 -2.31 2.61 2.27
C ILE A 37 -1.37 3.80 2.07
N LEU A 38 -0.10 3.60 2.42
CA LEU A 38 0.96 4.59 2.32
C LEU A 38 1.78 4.40 1.05
N ARG A 39 2.15 5.51 0.41
CA ARG A 39 3.16 5.49 -0.66
C ARG A 39 4.56 5.44 -0.05
N GLY A 40 5.26 4.32 -0.18
CA GLY A 40 6.67 4.23 0.20
C GLY A 40 7.57 4.87 -0.86
N THR A 41 8.36 5.88 -0.50
CA THR A 41 9.34 6.51 -1.42
C THR A 41 10.64 5.71 -1.56
N GLY A 42 10.92 4.77 -0.65
CA GLY A 42 12.14 3.96 -0.63
C GLY A 42 11.94 2.45 -0.80
N SER A 43 10.70 1.98 -0.99
CA SER A 43 10.45 0.54 -1.07
C SER A 43 10.38 0.05 -2.50
N SER A 44 11.13 -1.01 -2.82
CA SER A 44 11.07 -1.69 -4.13
C SER A 44 9.87 -2.64 -4.23
N ILE A 45 9.42 -3.18 -3.10
CA ILE A 45 8.31 -4.13 -2.98
C ILE A 45 7.25 -3.62 -2.00
N ASP A 46 6.01 -4.07 -2.19
CA ASP A 46 4.95 -3.79 -1.24
C ASP A 46 5.19 -4.53 0.09
N VAL A 47 4.68 -3.97 1.18
CA VAL A 47 4.77 -4.57 2.51
C VAL A 47 3.40 -4.58 3.18
N VAL A 48 3.03 -5.72 3.74
CA VAL A 48 1.76 -5.96 4.41
C VAL A 48 1.95 -6.60 5.78
N CYS A 49 1.02 -6.34 6.69
CA CYS A 49 0.97 -7.02 7.97
C CYS A 49 0.41 -8.44 7.83
N LEU A 50 1.01 -9.40 8.54
CA LEU A 50 0.50 -10.76 8.69
C LEU A 50 -0.97 -10.85 9.14
N LYS A 51 -1.47 -9.92 9.96
CA LYS A 51 -2.85 -9.96 10.50
C LYS A 51 -3.95 -9.92 9.44
N VAL A 52 -3.66 -9.34 8.27
CA VAL A 52 -4.61 -9.23 7.16
C VAL A 52 -4.36 -10.26 6.06
N VAL A 53 -3.42 -11.19 6.28
CA VAL A 53 -3.04 -12.24 5.33
C VAL A 53 -3.48 -13.59 5.88
N LYS A 54 -4.28 -14.32 5.09
CA LYS A 54 -4.68 -15.69 5.42
C LYS A 54 -3.63 -16.69 4.90
N PRO A 55 -3.53 -17.90 5.48
CA PRO A 55 -2.58 -18.92 5.04
C PRO A 55 -2.65 -19.23 3.53
N GLU A 56 -3.83 -19.16 2.93
CA GLU A 56 -4.06 -19.49 1.51
C GLU A 56 -3.56 -18.39 0.57
N MET A 57 -3.28 -17.19 1.08
CA MET A 57 -2.79 -16.06 0.30
C MET A 57 -1.27 -16.08 0.09
N PHE A 58 -0.55 -16.93 0.83
CA PHE A 58 0.90 -17.07 0.64
C PHE A 58 1.21 -17.76 -0.68
N THR A 59 2.17 -17.20 -1.42
CA THR A 59 2.56 -17.74 -2.73
C THR A 59 3.58 -18.88 -2.63
N GLY A 60 4.15 -19.09 -1.44
CA GLY A 60 5.30 -19.97 -1.22
C GLY A 60 6.65 -19.33 -1.61
N GLU A 61 6.64 -18.16 -2.24
CA GLU A 61 7.84 -17.41 -2.59
C GLU A 61 8.34 -16.57 -1.41
N HIS A 62 9.62 -16.21 -1.46
CA HIS A 62 10.27 -15.37 -0.46
C HIS A 62 11.09 -14.27 -1.12
N VAL A 63 11.28 -13.16 -0.41
CA VAL A 63 12.11 -12.03 -0.83
C VAL A 63 13.10 -11.67 0.26
N TRP A 64 14.33 -11.35 -0.13
CA TRP A 64 15.33 -10.79 0.78
C TRP A 64 15.21 -9.26 0.75
N VAL A 65 14.90 -8.68 1.90
CA VAL A 65 14.74 -7.23 2.08
C VAL A 65 15.87 -6.74 2.97
N GLN A 66 16.62 -5.74 2.50
CA GLN A 66 17.62 -5.06 3.31
C GLN A 66 17.06 -3.70 3.71
N GLN A 67 16.92 -3.46 5.02
CA GLN A 67 16.59 -2.12 5.51
C GLN A 67 17.87 -1.28 5.60
N PRO A 68 17.79 0.05 5.41
CA PRO A 68 18.99 0.91 5.42
C PRO A 68 19.81 0.88 6.71
N LEU A 69 19.20 0.52 7.84
CA LEU A 69 19.83 0.47 9.15
C LEU A 69 20.14 -0.97 9.62
N ASP A 70 19.81 -1.97 8.80
CA ASP A 70 20.05 -3.37 9.11
C ASP A 70 21.37 -3.84 8.50
N ASP A 71 22.22 -4.43 9.35
CA ASP A 71 23.49 -5.03 8.93
C ASP A 71 23.28 -6.29 8.06
N ALA A 72 22.12 -6.95 8.18
CA ALA A 72 21.80 -8.19 7.46
C ALA A 72 20.43 -8.11 6.77
N PRO A 73 20.30 -8.61 5.53
CA PRO A 73 19.01 -8.71 4.87
C PRO A 73 18.12 -9.74 5.57
N MET A 74 16.83 -9.44 5.65
CA MET A 74 15.81 -10.33 6.19
C MET A 74 15.07 -11.08 5.08
N CYS A 75 14.83 -12.38 5.27
CA CYS A 75 13.98 -13.17 4.38
C CYS A 75 12.52 -13.02 4.80
N LEU A 76 11.67 -12.53 3.90
CA LEU A 76 10.24 -12.34 4.12
C LEU A 76 9.42 -13.18 3.14
N PRO A 77 8.35 -13.87 3.60
CA PRO A 77 7.45 -14.57 2.71
C PRO A 77 6.60 -13.58 1.90
N LEU A 78 6.21 -14.00 0.70
CA LEU A 78 5.31 -13.24 -0.18
C LEU A 78 3.87 -13.77 -0.08
N ALA A 79 2.94 -12.83 -0.13
CA ALA A 79 1.52 -13.12 -0.24
C ALA A 79 0.88 -12.30 -1.37
N GLU A 80 -0.14 -12.87 -2.00
CA GLU A 80 -1.06 -12.13 -2.85
C GLU A 80 -2.01 -11.31 -1.97
N VAL A 81 -2.12 -10.03 -2.30
CA VAL A 81 -2.90 -9.05 -1.54
C VAL A 81 -3.83 -8.30 -2.48
N GLU A 82 -5.09 -8.28 -2.10
CA GLU A 82 -6.16 -7.52 -2.74
C GLU A 82 -6.19 -6.10 -2.15
N LEU A 83 -5.97 -5.09 -2.99
CA LEU A 83 -6.05 -3.68 -2.64
C LEU A 83 -7.28 -3.04 -3.28
N LYS A 84 -8.10 -2.37 -2.47
CA LYS A 84 -9.22 -1.55 -2.94
C LYS A 84 -9.10 -0.13 -2.41
N GLY A 85 -9.42 0.84 -3.25
CA GLY A 85 -9.43 2.25 -2.84
C GLY A 85 -9.96 3.14 -3.96
N GLU A 86 -9.69 4.44 -3.86
CA GLU A 86 -10.10 5.42 -4.89
C GLU A 86 -9.49 5.12 -6.28
N PHE A 87 -8.38 4.38 -6.31
CA PHE A 87 -7.73 3.91 -7.54
C PHE A 87 -8.39 2.68 -8.16
N GLY A 88 -9.50 2.20 -7.58
CA GLY A 88 -10.18 0.98 -7.99
C GLY A 88 -9.67 -0.23 -7.24
N HIS A 89 -9.51 -1.34 -7.95
CA HIS A 89 -9.16 -2.65 -7.41
C HIS A 89 -7.88 -3.17 -8.08
N LEU A 90 -6.92 -3.61 -7.27
CA LEU A 90 -5.62 -4.13 -7.71
C LEU A 90 -5.21 -5.34 -6.87
N ILE A 91 -4.75 -6.43 -7.50
CA ILE A 91 -4.08 -7.54 -6.81
C ILE A 91 -2.58 -7.39 -7.03
N THR A 92 -1.80 -7.54 -5.96
CA THR A 92 -0.34 -7.36 -5.95
C THR A 92 0.32 -8.38 -5.03
N LYS A 93 1.63 -8.58 -5.18
CA LYS A 93 2.43 -9.41 -4.26
C LYS A 93 3.12 -8.50 -3.25
N ALA A 94 2.96 -8.82 -1.97
CA ALA A 94 3.55 -8.06 -0.88
C ALA A 94 4.38 -8.95 0.06
N ALA A 95 5.47 -8.38 0.58
CA ALA A 95 6.25 -8.99 1.64
C ALA A 95 5.47 -8.91 2.95
N VAL A 96 5.32 -10.05 3.63
CA VAL A 96 4.52 -10.14 4.85
C VAL A 96 5.41 -9.96 6.07
N VAL A 97 5.15 -8.92 6.86
CA VAL A 97 5.90 -8.59 8.08
C VAL A 97 5.16 -9.09 9.32
N CYS A 98 5.93 -9.59 10.29
CA CYS A 98 5.41 -10.15 11.54
C CYS A 98 4.83 -9.07 12.47
N ASN A 99 3.95 -9.51 13.38
CA ASN A 99 3.16 -8.64 14.27
C ASN A 99 3.97 -7.66 15.13
N LYS A 100 5.26 -7.90 15.39
CA LYS A 100 6.10 -6.98 16.17
C LYS A 100 6.50 -5.73 15.39
N ALA A 101 6.63 -5.85 14.07
CA ALA A 101 6.96 -4.74 13.17
C ALA A 101 5.72 -4.18 12.45
N ASP A 102 4.54 -4.75 12.73
CA ASP A 102 3.27 -4.28 12.23
C ASP A 102 2.89 -2.93 12.83
N LYS A 103 2.55 -1.98 11.95
CA LYS A 103 2.03 -0.66 12.31
C LYS A 103 0.60 -0.42 11.83
N GLY A 104 -0.11 -1.48 11.44
CA GLY A 104 -1.48 -1.42 10.94
C GLY A 104 -1.61 -0.68 9.62
N ARG A 105 -0.59 -0.76 8.75
CA ARG A 105 -0.51 0.01 7.49
C ARG A 105 0.00 -0.86 6.36
N TYR A 106 -0.49 -0.61 5.15
CA TYR A 106 0.05 -1.17 3.92
C TYR A 106 1.05 -0.18 3.31
N LEU A 107 2.21 -0.67 2.89
CA LEU A 107 3.21 0.16 2.21
C LEU A 107 3.27 -0.24 0.75
N LEU A 108 3.00 0.71 -0.14
CA LEU A 108 3.23 0.54 -1.57
C LEU A 108 4.72 0.64 -1.87
N GLY A 109 5.23 -0.36 -2.58
CA GLY A 109 6.48 -0.27 -3.32
C GLY A 109 6.33 0.69 -4.51
N ASN A 110 7.46 1.21 -4.96
CA ASN A 110 7.54 2.21 -6.03
C ASN A 110 6.85 1.76 -7.33
N ARG A 111 6.95 0.47 -7.67
CA ARG A 111 6.30 -0.10 -8.86
C ARG A 111 4.78 -0.04 -8.74
N THR A 112 4.23 -0.53 -7.63
CA THR A 112 2.78 -0.55 -7.37
C THR A 112 2.24 0.87 -7.24
N ALA A 113 2.98 1.77 -6.57
CA ALA A 113 2.61 3.19 -6.48
C ALA A 113 2.46 3.85 -7.86
N ALA A 114 3.39 3.59 -8.79
CA ALA A 114 3.31 4.12 -10.15
C ALA A 114 2.11 3.56 -10.93
N ILE A 115 1.76 2.28 -10.72
CA ILE A 115 0.57 1.65 -11.31
C ILE A 115 -0.70 2.31 -10.75
N VAL A 116 -0.80 2.44 -9.42
CA VAL A 116 -1.92 3.09 -8.73
C VAL A 116 -2.13 4.52 -9.24
N GLU A 117 -1.06 5.30 -9.41
CA GLU A 117 -1.16 6.66 -9.96
C GLU A 117 -1.71 6.68 -11.39
N LYS A 118 -1.30 5.72 -12.24
CA LYS A 118 -1.85 5.59 -13.60
C LYS A 118 -3.32 5.20 -13.58
N MET A 119 -3.72 4.27 -12.71
CA MET A 119 -5.12 3.85 -12.54
C MET A 119 -5.99 5.02 -12.11
N LYS A 120 -5.55 5.83 -11.15
CA LYS A 120 -6.26 7.06 -10.74
C LYS A 120 -6.49 8.01 -11.91
N LYS A 121 -5.47 8.26 -12.74
CA LYS A 121 -5.57 9.13 -13.92
C LYS A 121 -6.58 8.59 -14.94
N TYR A 122 -6.56 7.28 -15.20
CA TYR A 122 -7.49 6.64 -16.13
C TYR A 122 -8.94 6.73 -15.64
N LEU A 123 -9.18 6.44 -14.36
CA LEU A 123 -10.50 6.56 -13.74
C LEU A 123 -11.02 8.00 -13.79
N PHE A 124 -10.17 8.98 -13.48
CA PHE A 124 -10.53 10.39 -13.57
C PHE A 124 -10.88 10.81 -15.00
N HIS A 125 -10.09 10.37 -15.98
CA HIS A 125 -10.35 10.66 -17.40
C HIS A 125 -11.69 10.10 -17.85
N ASN A 126 -11.98 8.83 -17.54
CA ASN A 126 -13.26 8.20 -17.90
C ASN A 126 -14.46 8.92 -17.27
N LYS A 127 -14.36 9.29 -15.99
CA LYS A 127 -15.41 10.03 -15.29
C LYS A 127 -15.67 11.39 -15.93
N LEU A 128 -14.60 12.09 -16.33
CA LEU A 128 -14.71 13.38 -17.01
C LEU A 128 -15.35 13.26 -18.40
N MET A 129 -15.05 12.18 -19.13
CA MET A 129 -15.65 11.92 -20.44
C MET A 129 -17.14 11.58 -20.34
N GLN A 130 -17.55 10.78 -19.35
CA GLN A 130 -18.96 10.51 -19.05
C GLN A 130 -19.73 11.79 -18.71
N PHE A 131 -19.18 12.61 -17.81
CA PHE A 131 -19.79 13.87 -17.43
C PHE A 131 -19.98 14.84 -18.61
N LYS A 132 -18.98 14.94 -19.50
CA LYS A 132 -19.11 15.73 -20.74
C LYS A 132 -20.20 15.19 -21.66
N HIS A 133 -20.36 13.87 -21.75
CA HIS A 133 -21.41 13.25 -22.54
C HIS A 133 -22.80 13.57 -21.97
N GLU A 134 -22.98 13.47 -20.66
CA GLU A 134 -24.22 13.82 -19.96
C GLU A 134 -24.60 15.29 -20.16
N LEU A 135 -23.66 16.22 -19.95
CA LEU A 135 -23.90 17.65 -20.17
C LEU A 135 -24.31 17.95 -21.62
N ARG A 136 -23.70 17.27 -22.59
CA ARG A 136 -24.07 17.39 -24.00
C ARG A 136 -25.51 16.91 -24.24
N ASN A 137 -25.92 15.82 -23.61
CA ASN A 137 -27.28 15.30 -23.73
C ASN A 137 -28.30 16.25 -23.10
N VAL A 138 -28.02 16.79 -21.90
CA VAL A 138 -28.87 17.79 -21.24
C VAL A 138 -29.03 19.05 -22.09
N TRP A 139 -27.93 19.57 -22.65
CA TRP A 139 -27.97 20.74 -23.54
C TRP A 139 -28.82 20.49 -24.79
N LYS A 140 -28.75 19.28 -25.37
CA LYS A 140 -29.57 18.90 -26.52
C LYS A 140 -31.06 18.81 -26.17
N SER A 141 -31.40 18.35 -24.97
CA SER A 141 -32.79 18.24 -24.52
C SER A 141 -33.43 19.59 -24.22
N ARG A 142 -32.66 20.59 -23.76
CA ARG A 142 -33.16 21.96 -23.50
C ARG A 142 -33.39 22.82 -24.75
N LYS A 143 -32.90 22.37 -25.91
CA LYS A 143 -33.08 23.06 -27.20
C LYS A 143 -34.25 22.49 -28.03
N ARG A 144 -34.97 21.49 -27.52
CA ARG A 144 -36.21 20.98 -28.12
C ARG A 144 -37.42 21.58 -27.43
#